data_AF-A0A257LEJ8-F1
#
_entry.id   AF-A0A257LEJ8-F1
#
_cell.length_a   1.000
_cell.length_b   1.000
_cell.length_c   1.000
_cell.angle_alpha   90.00
_cell.angle_beta   90.00
_cell.angle_gamma   90.00
#
_symmetry.space_group_name_H-M   'P 1'
#
loop_
_entity.id
_entity.type
_entity.pdbx_description
1 polymer ?
#
loop_
_entity_poly.entity_id
_entity_poly.type
_entity_poly.pdbx_seq_one_letter_code
_entity_poly.pdbx_strand_id
1 'polypeptide(L)'
;GLKIERANDEGFFLGSMSLNYGVTLVVFLVPVMLLAYNKVISTTTAVVLAGVGSILFPALFYRSSRSWWLMNYYIFLPHHLPANKPPVVPGQDENL
;
A
#
# COMPACT_ATOMS: atom_id res chain seq x y z
N GLY A 1 -6.22 -0.53 24.18
CA GLY A 1 -6.50 0.04 22.84
C GLY A 1 -7.95 0.45 22.79
N LEU A 2 -8.20 1.74 22.55
CA LEU A 2 -9.54 2.32 22.59
C LEU A 2 -10.29 1.98 21.30
N LYS A 3 -11.58 1.62 21.42
CA LYS A 3 -12.44 1.06 20.36
C LYS A 3 -12.69 1.97 19.14
N ILE A 4 -12.27 3.23 19.17
CA ILE A 4 -12.54 4.25 18.13
C ILE A 4 -11.45 4.27 17.03
N GLU A 5 -10.21 3.87 17.31
CA GLU A 5 -9.12 3.87 16.31
C GLU A 5 -9.35 2.87 15.16
N ARG A 6 -10.12 1.80 15.39
CA ARG A 6 -10.22 0.67 14.45
C ARG A 6 -11.04 0.99 13.20
N ALA A 7 -12.00 1.91 13.25
CA ALA A 7 -12.90 2.21 12.12
C ALA A 7 -12.26 3.15 11.07
N ASN A 8 -11.40 4.10 11.49
CA ASN A 8 -10.65 4.97 10.56
C ASN A 8 -9.36 4.31 10.05
N ASP A 9 -8.78 3.39 10.83
CA ASP A 9 -7.63 2.61 10.38
C ASP A 9 -7.99 1.58 9.30
N GLU A 10 -9.25 1.15 9.19
CA GLU A 10 -9.67 0.18 8.18
C GLU A 10 -9.46 0.70 6.76
N GLY A 11 -9.81 1.97 6.47
CA GLY A 11 -9.56 2.58 5.16
C GLY A 11 -8.07 2.75 4.86
N PHE A 12 -7.28 3.13 5.88
CA PHE A 12 -5.84 3.27 5.77
C PHE A 12 -5.13 1.91 5.60
N PHE A 13 -5.62 0.88 6.28
CA PHE A 13 -5.17 -0.51 6.16
C PHE A 13 -5.53 -1.10 4.80
N LEU A 14 -6.77 -0.91 4.33
CA LEU A 14 -7.22 -1.40 3.04
C LEU A 14 -6.47 -0.70 1.88
N GLY A 15 -6.23 0.60 1.98
CA GLY A 15 -5.44 1.38 1.03
C GLY A 15 -3.97 0.94 0.97
N SER A 16 -3.33 0.77 2.13
CA SER A 16 -1.95 0.29 2.18
C SER A 16 -1.80 -1.17 1.75
N MET A 17 -2.82 -2.02 1.97
CA MET A 17 -2.83 -3.41 1.53
C MET A 17 -3.05 -3.52 0.01
N SER A 18 -4.01 -2.77 -0.54
CA SER A 18 -4.24 -2.72 -2.00
C SER A 18 -3.04 -2.14 -2.74
N LEU A 19 -2.40 -1.09 -2.22
CA LEU A 19 -1.17 -0.54 -2.78
C LEU A 19 -0.01 -1.55 -2.71
N ASN A 20 0.12 -2.28 -1.59
CA ASN A 20 1.17 -3.28 -1.43
C ASN A 20 1.03 -4.44 -2.46
N TYR A 21 -0.17 -4.96 -2.66
CA TYR A 21 -0.42 -5.99 -3.68
C TYR A 21 -0.30 -5.44 -5.10
N GLY A 22 -0.77 -4.22 -5.36
CA GLY A 22 -0.61 -3.55 -6.66
C GLY A 22 0.87 -3.39 -7.05
N VAL A 23 1.70 -2.91 -6.12
CA VAL A 23 3.15 -2.79 -6.34
C VAL A 23 3.78 -4.17 -6.53
N THR A 24 3.39 -5.18 -5.75
CA THR A 24 3.90 -6.55 -5.91
C THR A 24 3.59 -7.11 -7.29
N LEU A 25 2.37 -6.89 -7.80
CA LEU A 25 1.99 -7.32 -9.14
C LEU A 25 2.85 -6.64 -10.22
N VAL A 26 2.93 -5.31 -10.18
CA VAL A 26 3.57 -4.52 -11.25
C VAL A 26 5.09 -4.57 -11.18
N VAL A 27 5.68 -4.52 -9.99
CA VAL A 27 7.13 -4.41 -9.80
C VAL A 27 7.82 -5.76 -9.66
N PHE A 28 7.10 -6.81 -9.22
CA PHE A 28 7.69 -8.13 -9.04
C PHE A 28 7.15 -9.16 -10.03
N LEU A 29 5.83 -9.39 -10.07
CA LEU A 29 5.25 -10.47 -10.88
C LEU A 29 5.33 -10.19 -12.39
N VAL A 30 5.06 -8.96 -12.83
CA VAL A 30 5.19 -8.57 -14.25
C VAL A 30 6.61 -8.78 -14.77
N PRO A 31 7.69 -8.28 -14.14
CA PRO A 31 9.05 -8.54 -14.62
C PRO A 31 9.45 -10.02 -14.55
N VAL A 32 9.03 -10.78 -13.55
CA VAL A 32 9.25 -12.24 -13.51
C VAL A 32 8.57 -12.92 -14.70
N MET A 33 7.35 -12.52 -15.04
CA MET A 33 6.62 -13.01 -16.21
C MET A 33 7.33 -12.66 -17.52
N LEU A 34 7.82 -11.42 -17.66
CA LEU A 34 8.58 -10.97 -18.84
C LEU A 34 9.90 -11.74 -19.00
N LEU A 35 10.61 -12.01 -17.89
CA LEU A 35 11.84 -12.81 -17.91
C LEU A 35 11.58 -14.26 -18.35
N ALA A 36 10.47 -14.84 -17.90
CA ALA A 36 10.04 -16.18 -18.32
C ALA A 36 9.62 -16.20 -19.80
N TYR A 37 8.88 -15.18 -20.26
CA TYR A 37 8.44 -15.04 -21.66
C TYR A 37 9.64 -14.95 -22.61
N ASN A 38 10.65 -14.15 -22.26
CA ASN A 38 11.88 -14.02 -23.03
C ASN A 38 12.84 -15.22 -22.90
N LYS A 39 12.43 -16.30 -22.19
CA LYS A 39 13.23 -17.50 -21.89
C LYS A 39 14.58 -17.21 -21.22
N VAL A 40 14.70 -16.06 -20.56
CA VAL A 40 15.90 -15.69 -19.78
C VAL A 40 16.00 -16.58 -18.53
N ILE A 41 14.85 -16.96 -17.97
CA ILE A 41 14.74 -17.89 -16.84
C ILE A 41 13.87 -19.09 -17.24
N SER A 42 14.20 -20.26 -16.70
CA SER A 42 13.39 -21.47 -16.88
C SER A 42 12.02 -21.31 -16.22
N THR A 43 10.98 -21.92 -16.80
CA THR A 43 9.61 -21.91 -16.26
C THR A 43 9.56 -22.35 -14.80
N THR A 44 10.33 -23.37 -14.42
CA THR A 44 10.42 -23.84 -13.03
C THR A 44 10.97 -22.75 -12.10
N THR A 45 12.02 -22.04 -12.52
CA THR A 45 12.59 -20.93 -11.76
C THR A 45 11.61 -19.76 -11.62
N ALA A 46 10.87 -19.45 -12.69
CA ALA A 46 9.84 -18.42 -12.67
C ALA A 46 8.70 -18.75 -11.69
N VAL A 47 8.25 -20.00 -11.66
CA VAL A 47 7.20 -20.46 -10.73
C VAL A 47 7.66 -20.39 -9.28
N VAL A 48 8.89 -20.82 -8.99
CA VAL A 48 9.47 -20.73 -7.63
C VAL A 48 9.62 -19.27 -7.20
N LEU A 49 10.12 -18.40 -8.07
CA LEU A 49 10.26 -16.97 -7.79
C LEU A 49 8.90 -16.29 -7.57
N ALA A 50 7.91 -16.60 -8.40
CA ALA A 50 6.56 -16.07 -8.23
C ALA A 50 5.94 -16.54 -6.91
N GLY A 51 6.03 -17.84 -6.60
CA GLY A 51 5.51 -18.41 -5.36
C GLY A 51 6.16 -17.78 -4.12
N VAL A 52 7.48 -17.82 -4.03
CA VAL A 52 8.24 -17.29 -2.89
C VAL A 52 8.12 -15.77 -2.78
N GLY A 53 8.23 -15.08 -3.92
CA GLY A 53 8.19 -13.62 -3.95
C GLY A 53 6.79 -13.06 -3.69
N SER A 54 5.72 -13.77 -4.03
CA SER A 54 4.35 -13.35 -3.66
C SER A 54 4.09 -13.33 -2.15
N ILE A 55 4.93 -13.98 -1.34
CA ILE A 55 4.82 -13.99 0.12
C ILE A 55 5.86 -13.03 0.73
N LEU A 56 7.11 -13.14 0.30
CA LEU A 56 8.20 -12.33 0.85
C LEU A 56 8.10 -10.85 0.47
N PHE A 57 7.69 -10.55 -0.77
CA PHE A 57 7.64 -9.18 -1.25
C PHE A 57 6.56 -8.38 -0.50
N PRO A 58 5.30 -8.84 -0.38
CA PRO A 58 4.31 -8.15 0.45
C PRO A 58 4.76 -8.02 1.91
N ALA A 59 5.33 -9.08 2.49
CA ALA A 59 5.72 -9.09 3.91
C ALA A 59 6.80 -8.04 4.23
N LEU A 60 7.85 -7.94 3.40
CA LEU A 60 8.88 -6.91 3.56
C LEU A 60 8.38 -5.51 3.18
N PHE A 61 7.60 -5.43 2.10
CA PHE A 61 7.15 -4.16 1.56
C PHE A 61 5.96 -3.58 2.33
N TYR A 62 5.32 -4.33 3.23
CA TYR A 62 4.18 -3.87 4.03
C TYR A 62 4.55 -2.67 4.91
N ARG A 63 5.76 -2.68 5.49
CA ARG A 63 6.25 -1.57 6.31
C ARG A 63 6.46 -0.31 5.49
N SER A 64 7.03 -0.41 4.30
CA SER A 64 7.20 0.72 3.38
C SER A 64 5.87 1.17 2.77
N SER A 65 4.96 0.25 2.48
CA SER A 65 3.62 0.54 1.91
C SER A 65 2.81 1.44 2.83
N ARG A 66 2.86 1.22 4.15
CA ARG A 66 2.20 2.12 5.11
C ARG A 66 2.75 3.54 5.05
N SER A 67 4.07 3.73 5.02
CA SER A 67 4.68 5.06 4.91
C SER A 67 4.39 5.73 3.57
N TRP A 68 4.39 4.96 2.47
CA TRP A 68 4.08 5.48 1.12
C TRP A 68 2.61 5.85 0.95
N TRP A 69 1.70 5.10 1.58
CA TRP A 69 0.29 5.42 1.59
C TRP A 69 0.01 6.70 2.40
N LEU A 70 0.65 6.89 3.58
CA LEU A 70 0.57 8.17 4.31
C LEU A 70 1.09 9.34 3.49
N MET A 71 2.24 9.16 2.83
CA MET A 71 2.84 10.19 1.99
C MET A 71 1.90 10.62 0.86
N ASN A 72 1.34 9.66 0.10
CA ASN A 72 0.37 9.97 -0.95
C ASN A 72 -0.89 10.63 -0.38
N TYR A 73 -1.44 10.08 0.70
CA TYR A 73 -2.63 10.62 1.34
C TYR A 73 -2.46 12.09 1.75
N TYR A 74 -1.36 12.44 2.43
CA TYR A 74 -1.09 13.82 2.85
C TYR A 74 -0.65 14.75 1.73
N ILE A 75 -0.16 14.23 0.59
CA ILE A 75 0.09 15.03 -0.61
C ILE A 75 -1.24 15.50 -1.23
N PHE A 76 -2.23 14.61 -1.33
CA PHE A 76 -3.53 14.94 -1.93
C PHE A 76 -4.47 15.66 -0.96
N LEU A 77 -4.39 15.36 0.34
CA LEU A 77 -5.21 15.94 1.42
C LEU A 77 -4.31 16.60 2.50
N PRO A 78 -3.62 17.70 2.17
CA PRO A 78 -2.72 18.37 3.12
C PRO A 78 -3.46 19.00 4.30
N HIS A 79 -4.75 19.32 4.17
CA HIS A 79 -5.59 19.90 5.23
C HIS A 79 -5.93 18.93 6.37
N HIS A 80 -5.75 17.62 6.14
CA HIS A 80 -5.93 16.59 7.18
C HIS A 80 -4.70 16.43 8.09
N LEU A 81 -3.57 17.11 7.78
CA LEU A 81 -2.45 17.16 8.70
C LEU A 81 -2.87 17.86 10.00
N PRO A 82 -2.55 17.30 11.18
CA PRO A 82 -2.90 17.90 12.47
C PRO A 82 -2.45 19.36 12.63
N ALA A 83 -1.35 19.76 11.97
CA ALA A 83 -0.81 21.12 12.00
C ALA A 83 -1.54 22.11 11.06
N ASN A 84 -2.29 21.61 10.08
CA ASN A 84 -2.97 22.41 9.05
C ASN A 84 -4.50 22.35 9.17
N LYS A 85 -5.03 21.74 10.24
CA LYS A 85 -6.47 21.68 10.48
C LYS A 85 -7.01 23.10 10.77
N PRO A 86 -8.01 23.57 10.02
CA PRO A 86 -8.70 24.80 10.37
C PRO A 86 -9.37 24.65 11.74
N PRO A 87 -9.55 25.76 12.50
CA PRO A 87 -10.25 25.71 13.78
C PRO A 87 -11.64 25.09 13.59
N VAL A 88 -11.93 24.05 14.38
CA VAL A 88 -13.20 23.31 14.30
C VAL A 88 -14.35 24.28 14.59
N VAL A 89 -15.15 24.58 13.57
CA VAL A 89 -16.38 25.36 13.71
C VAL A 89 -17.48 24.41 14.17
N PRO A 90 -18.16 24.65 15.31
CA PRO A 90 -19.21 23.77 15.80
C PRO A 90 -20.33 23.64 14.76
N GLY A 91 -20.55 22.42 14.26
CA GLY A 91 -21.61 22.11 13.30
C GLY A 91 -21.17 21.96 11.82
N GLN A 92 -19.88 22.04 11.51
CA GLN A 92 -19.35 21.66 10.20
C GLN A 92 -18.75 20.25 10.22
N ASP A 93 -18.92 19.52 9.11
CA ASP A 93 -18.26 18.23 8.89
C ASP A 93 -16.74 18.41 8.95
N GLU A 94 -16.08 17.70 9.87
CA GLU A 94 -14.64 17.76 10.11
C GLU A 94 -13.78 17.16 8.96
N ASN A 95 -14.42 16.74 7.86
CA ASN A 95 -13.80 16.05 6.73
C ASN A 95 -13.81 16.90 5.42
N LEU A 96 -14.04 18.20 5.50
CA LEU A 96 -14.00 19.14 4.37
C LEU A 96 -12.66 19.88 4.28
#